data_AF-A0A965AU65-F1
#
_entry.id   AF-A0A965AU65-F1
#
_cell.length_a   1.000
_cell.length_b   1.000
_cell.length_c   1.000
_cell.angle_alpha   90.00
_cell.angle_beta   90.00
_cell.angle_gamma   90.00
#
_symmetry.space_group_name_H-M   'P 1'
#
loop_
_entity.id
_entity.type
_entity.pdbx_description
1 polymer ?
#
loop_
_entity_poly.entity_id
_entity_poly.type
_entity_poly.pdbx_seq_one_letter_code
_entity_poly.pdbx_strand_id
1 'polypeptide(L)'
;MASLALLVSIIFCSVLVSGPLCYLLSTFKSVPSNIIYIFSTATICLGLWWFFLPIPSIRYIGLFSVWLGWLSIKKLKARETQG
;
A
#
# COMPACT_ATOMS: atom_id res chain seq x y z
N MET A 1 14.39 -4.87 -25.04
CA MET A 1 14.85 -4.37 -23.73
C MET A 1 13.98 -3.23 -23.19
N ALA A 2 13.56 -2.26 -24.01
CA ALA A 2 12.71 -1.13 -23.56
C ALA A 2 11.34 -1.54 -22.97
N SER A 3 10.69 -2.59 -23.50
CA SER A 3 9.38 -3.06 -23.02
C SER A 3 9.37 -3.53 -21.56
N LEU A 4 10.46 -4.16 -21.10
CA LEU A 4 10.56 -4.68 -19.73
C LEU A 4 10.69 -3.54 -18.70
N ALA A 5 11.45 -2.50 -19.05
CA ALA A 5 11.62 -1.32 -18.18
C ALA A 5 10.32 -0.52 -18.03
N LEU A 6 9.53 -0.37 -19.10
CA LEU A 6 8.22 0.29 -19.06
C LEU A 6 7.23 -0.48 -18.18
N LEU A 7 7.20 -1.81 -18.31
CA LEU A 7 6.31 -2.65 -17.52
C LEU A 7 6.68 -2.58 -16.03
N VAL A 8 7.99 -2.62 -15.71
CA VAL A 8 8.46 -2.45 -14.33
C VAL A 8 8.12 -1.06 -13.80
N SER A 9 8.26 0.02 -14.57
CA SER A 9 7.94 1.37 -14.09
C SER A 9 6.44 1.57 -13.82
N ILE A 10 5.57 0.96 -14.62
CA ILE A 10 4.11 0.97 -14.41
C ILE A 10 3.76 0.25 -13.12
N ILE A 11 4.29 -0.96 -12.90
CA ILE A 11 4.11 -1.70 -11.64
C ILE A 11 4.64 -0.85 -10.48
N PHE A 12 5.78 -0.20 -10.68
CA PHE A 12 6.41 0.66 -9.69
C PHE A 12 5.50 1.81 -9.28
N CYS A 13 4.95 2.50 -10.28
CA CYS A 13 4.04 3.62 -10.09
C CYS A 13 2.74 3.15 -9.42
N SER A 14 2.17 2.01 -9.83
CA SER A 14 0.97 1.45 -9.20
C SER A 14 1.17 1.11 -7.72
N VAL A 15 2.31 0.54 -7.33
CA VAL A 15 2.62 0.26 -5.92
C VAL A 15 2.78 1.55 -5.14
N LEU A 16 3.53 2.52 -5.68
CA LEU A 16 3.75 3.82 -5.05
C LEU A 16 2.44 4.60 -4.84
N VAL A 17 1.51 4.47 -5.78
CA VAL A 17 0.18 5.09 -5.72
C VAL A 17 -0.78 4.30 -4.81
N SER A 18 -0.63 2.98 -4.70
CA SER A 18 -1.52 2.12 -3.90
C SER A 18 -1.50 2.43 -2.39
N GLY A 19 -0.34 2.74 -1.83
CA GLY A 19 -0.18 3.14 -0.42
C GLY A 19 -0.98 4.40 -0.05
N PRO A 20 -0.73 5.55 -0.70
CA PRO A 20 -1.49 6.77 -0.46
C PRO A 20 -2.96 6.61 -0.86
N LEU A 21 -3.30 5.84 -1.92
CA LEU A 21 -4.69 5.52 -2.23
C LEU A 21 -5.37 4.80 -1.06
N CYS A 22 -4.73 3.77 -0.50
CA CYS A 22 -5.30 3.00 0.61
C CYS A 22 -5.55 3.89 1.84
N TYR A 23 -4.61 4.79 2.14
CA TYR A 23 -4.77 5.78 3.20
C TYR A 23 -5.90 6.79 2.91
N LEU A 24 -6.04 7.24 1.66
CA LEU A 24 -7.11 8.14 1.22
C LEU A 24 -8.48 7.45 1.28
N LEU A 25 -8.56 6.19 0.87
CA LEU A 25 -9.76 5.36 0.98
C LEU A 25 -10.15 5.17 2.46
N SER A 26 -9.19 5.00 3.38
CA SER A 26 -9.48 4.91 4.82
C SER A 26 -10.07 6.20 5.42
N THR A 27 -9.85 7.34 4.75
CA THR A 27 -10.41 8.64 5.16
C THR A 27 -11.87 8.78 4.74
N PHE A 28 -12.29 8.12 3.65
CA PHE A 28 -13.68 8.12 3.22
C PHE A 28 -14.53 7.20 4.09
N LYS A 29 -15.57 7.77 4.73
CA LYS A 29 -16.50 7.04 5.61
C LYS A 29 -17.38 6.03 4.86
N SER A 30 -17.48 6.14 3.53
CA SER A 30 -18.36 5.30 2.71
C SER A 30 -17.78 3.93 2.36
N VAL A 31 -16.50 3.66 2.64
CA VAL A 31 -15.87 2.38 2.27
C VAL A 31 -16.03 1.38 3.42
N PRO A 32 -16.55 0.17 3.17
CA PRO A 32 -16.74 -0.84 4.21
C PRO A 32 -15.40 -1.35 4.76
N SER A 33 -15.36 -1.62 6.07
CA SER A 33 -14.16 -2.00 6.83
C SER A 33 -13.40 -3.19 6.22
N ASN A 34 -14.15 -4.18 5.71
CA ASN A 34 -13.59 -5.39 5.11
C ASN A 34 -12.73 -5.08 3.87
N ILE A 35 -13.17 -4.13 3.02
CA ILE A 35 -12.43 -3.76 1.81
C ILE A 35 -11.12 -3.07 2.20
N ILE A 36 -11.16 -2.16 3.19
CA ILE A 36 -9.96 -1.45 3.65
C ILE A 36 -8.94 -2.43 4.25
N TYR A 37 -9.39 -3.45 4.99
CA TYR A 37 -8.49 -4.49 5.52
C TYR A 37 -7.84 -5.32 4.41
N ILE A 38 -8.62 -5.78 3.42
CA ILE A 38 -8.10 -6.56 2.29
C ILE A 38 -7.08 -5.71 1.51
N PHE A 39 -7.41 -4.45 1.22
CA PHE A 39 -6.53 -3.55 0.49
C PHE A 39 -5.25 -3.23 1.26
N SER A 40 -5.36 -2.97 2.57
CA SER A 40 -4.19 -2.69 3.41
C SER A 40 -3.26 -3.90 3.52
N THR A 41 -3.84 -5.10 3.68
CA THR A 41 -3.07 -6.35 3.72
C THR A 41 -2.36 -6.63 2.39
N ALA A 42 -3.06 -6.43 1.27
CA ALA A 42 -2.46 -6.54 -0.06
C ALA A 42 -1.30 -5.54 -0.26
N THR A 43 -1.47 -4.30 0.20
CA THR A 43 -0.45 -3.25 0.11
C THR A 43 0.78 -3.59 0.95
N ILE A 44 0.57 -4.14 2.16
CA ILE A 44 1.66 -4.63 3.03
C ILE A 44 2.40 -5.79 2.37
N CYS A 45 1.69 -6.79 1.83
CA CYS A 45 2.31 -7.91 1.12
C CYS A 45 3.13 -7.47 -0.10
N LEU A 46 2.62 -6.51 -0.89
CA LEU A 46 3.34 -5.95 -2.04
C LEU A 46 4.60 -5.19 -1.60
N GLY A 47 4.53 -4.38 -0.54
CA GLY A 47 5.68 -3.69 0.02
C GLY A 47 6.73 -4.65 0.60
N LEU A 48 6.30 -5.75 1.22
CA LEU A 48 7.17 -6.82 1.72
C LEU A 48 7.86 -7.57 0.58
N TRP A 49 7.13 -7.86 -0.50
CA TRP A 49 7.71 -8.48 -1.69
C TRP A 49 8.82 -7.60 -2.28
N TRP A 50 8.59 -6.29 -2.31
CA TRP A 50 9.57 -5.31 -2.76
C TRP A 50 10.82 -5.21 -1.90
N PHE A 51 10.70 -5.50 -0.61
CA PHE A 51 11.85 -5.55 0.29
C PHE A 51 12.83 -6.69 -0.08
N PHE A 52 12.31 -7.79 -0.65
CA PHE A 52 13.10 -8.92 -1.11
C PHE A 52 13.89 -8.65 -2.40
N LEU A 53 13.56 -7.60 -3.16
CA LEU A 53 14.36 -7.24 -4.33
C LEU A 53 15.75 -6.75 -3.92
N PRO A 54 16.82 -7.13 -4.65
CA PRO A 54 18.20 -6.77 -4.34
C PRO A 54 18.55 -5.31 -4.67
N ILE A 55 17.55 -4.43 -4.81
CA ILE A 55 17.72 -3.04 -5.23
C ILE A 55 17.47 -2.12 -4.01
N PRO A 56 18.51 -1.44 -3.48
CA PRO A 56 18.43 -0.75 -2.20
C PRO A 56 17.40 0.40 -2.18
N SER A 57 17.27 1.17 -3.26
CA SER A 57 16.29 2.27 -3.34
C SER A 57 14.84 1.79 -3.24
N ILE A 58 14.58 0.58 -3.75
CA ILE A 58 13.24 -0.03 -3.81
C ILE A 58 12.81 -0.53 -2.42
N ARG A 59 13.78 -0.96 -1.60
CA ARG A 59 13.52 -1.42 -0.22
C ARG A 59 12.90 -0.33 0.64
N TYR A 60 13.40 0.91 0.56
CA TYR A 60 12.85 2.04 1.32
C TYR A 60 11.41 2.36 0.90
N ILE A 61 11.11 2.27 -0.40
CA ILE A 61 9.79 2.53 -0.96
C ILE A 61 8.81 1.41 -0.57
N GLY A 62 9.27 0.15 -0.56
CA GLY A 62 8.51 -0.98 -0.03
C GLY A 62 8.16 -0.80 1.44
N LEU A 63 9.14 -0.39 2.27
CA LEU A 63 8.92 -0.09 3.69
C LEU A 63 7.90 1.04 3.90
N PHE A 64 7.97 2.07 3.07
CA PHE A 64 7.02 3.19 3.11
C PHE A 64 5.59 2.74 2.79
N SER A 65 5.40 1.85 1.81
CA SER A 65 4.09 1.26 1.49
C SER A 65 3.56 0.39 2.63
N VAL A 66 4.42 -0.40 3.27
CA VAL A 66 4.04 -1.18 4.47
C VAL A 66 3.59 -0.27 5.60
N TRP A 67 4.33 0.82 5.85
CA TRP A 67 4.01 1.79 6.89
C TRP A 67 2.66 2.47 6.64
N LEU A 68 2.39 2.90 5.40
CA LEU A 68 1.10 3.47 5.02
C LEU A 68 -0.06 2.48 5.19
N GLY A 69 0.13 1.21 4.80
CA GLY A 69 -0.86 0.15 5.01
C GLY A 69 -1.17 -0.05 6.50
N TRP A 70 -0.16 -0.04 7.36
CA TRP A 70 -0.34 -0.14 8.81
C TRP A 70 -1.11 1.07 9.39
N LEU A 71 -0.78 2.27 8.92
CA LEU A 71 -1.43 3.52 9.34
C LEU A 71 -2.92 3.53 8.96
N SER A 72 -3.25 3.01 7.77
CA SER A 72 -4.62 2.81 7.30
C SER A 72 -5.42 1.89 8.23
N ILE A 73 -4.87 0.74 8.62
CA ILE A 73 -5.49 -0.19 9.57
C ILE A 73 -5.69 0.46 10.94
N LYS A 74 -4.69 1.21 11.43
CA LYS A 74 -4.79 1.89 12.73
C LYS A 74 -5.90 2.94 12.73
N LYS A 75 -6.04 3.71 11.64
CA LYS A 75 -7.16 4.66 11.46
C LYS A 75 -8.51 3.96 11.39
N LEU A 76 -8.60 2.84 10.67
CA LEU A 76 -9.83 2.06 10.58
C LEU A 76 -10.29 1.57 11.97
N LYS A 77 -9.36 0.99 12.74
CA LYS A 77 -9.64 0.51 14.11
C LYS A 77 -10.13 1.63 15.03
N ALA A 78 -9.57 2.84 14.89
CA ALA A 78 -10.02 4.01 15.64
C ALA A 78 -11.45 4.44 15.28
N ARG A 79 -11.86 4.31 14.00
CA ARG A 79 -13.24 4.57 13.56
C ARG A 79 -14.23 3.54 14.09
N GLU A 80 -13.88 2.26 14.10
CA GLU A 80 -14.76 1.21 14.67
C GLU A 80 -14.96 1.36 16.18
N THR A 81 -13.99 1.93 16.90
CA THR A 81 -14.12 2.18 18.35
C THR A 81 -15.00 3.40 18.68
N GLN A 82 -15.25 4.28 17.71
CA GLN A 82 -16.07 5.50 17.86
C GLN A 82 -17.47 5.38 17.25
N GLY A 83 -17.80 4.23 16.65
CA GLY A 83 -19.08 3.97 15.97
C GLY A 83 -20.08 3.22 16.84
#